data_AF-T0YNV2-F1
#
_entry.id   AF-T0YNV2-F1
#
_cell.length_a   1.000
_cell.length_b   1.000
_cell.length_c   1.000
_cell.angle_alpha   90.00
_cell.angle_beta   90.00
_cell.angle_gamma   90.00
#
_symmetry.space_group_name_H-M   'P 1'
#
loop_
_entity.id
_entity.type
_entity.pdbx_description
1 polymer ?
#
loop_
_entity_poly.entity_id
_entity_poly.type
_entity_poly.pdbx_seq_one_letter_code
_entity_poly.pdbx_strand_id
1 'polypeptide(L)'
;MVALFGALAQFQWQVDGFRARDLQPLVAQHIGHPYTMAQMAYDLRRLGRKQLIERIPRTHAYRFTRAGLKLIVLCTKLHGRIFCRSLALLDDAQVPTPLNRPWRELLHRLDELVEDARVAA
;
A
#
# COMPACT_ATOMS: atom_id res chain seq x y z
N MET A 1 5.35 0.24 1.51
CA MET A 1 4.29 0.17 0.47
C MET A 1 2.93 -0.18 1.05
N VAL A 2 2.77 -1.28 1.79
CA VAL A 2 1.47 -1.67 2.39
C VAL A 2 0.91 -0.60 3.34
N ALA A 3 1.72 -0.08 4.27
CA ALA A 3 1.32 1.00 5.18
C ALA A 3 0.95 2.32 4.45
N LEU A 4 1.61 2.60 3.32
CA LEU A 4 1.29 3.74 2.47
C LEU A 4 -0.09 3.56 1.80
N PHE A 5 -0.41 2.36 1.31
CA PHE A 5 -1.74 2.08 0.78
C PHE A 5 -2.83 2.12 1.86
N GLY A 6 -2.54 1.69 3.08
CA GLY A 6 -3.44 1.82 4.23
C GLY A 6 -3.75 3.29 4.56
N ALA A 7 -2.72 4.13 4.67
CA ALA A 7 -2.89 5.57 4.87
C ALA A 7 -3.63 6.23 3.69
N LEU A 8 -3.30 5.86 2.45
CA LEU A 8 -3.97 6.37 1.24
C LEU A 8 -5.43 5.95 1.15
N ALA A 9 -5.79 4.77 1.65
CA ALA A 9 -7.19 4.35 1.75
C ALA A 9 -8.00 5.27 2.69
N GLN A 10 -7.39 5.89 3.70
CA GLN A 10 -8.09 6.87 4.54
C GLN A 10 -8.40 8.18 3.80
N PHE A 11 -7.65 8.48 2.74
CA PHE A 11 -7.82 9.65 1.87
C PHE A 11 -8.79 9.43 0.69
N GLN A 12 -9.53 8.31 0.69
CA GLN A 12 -10.41 7.90 -0.42
C GLN A 12 -11.52 8.90 -0.79
N TRP A 13 -11.72 9.97 -0.01
CA TRP A 13 -12.74 11.00 -0.21
C TRP A 13 -12.22 12.43 -0.40
N GLN A 14 -10.93 12.63 -0.68
CA GLN A 14 -10.40 13.97 -0.92
C GLN A 14 -10.46 14.32 -2.41
N VAL A 15 -11.59 14.92 -2.83
CA VAL A 15 -11.90 15.29 -4.22
C VAL A 15 -10.84 16.23 -4.83
N ASP A 16 -10.13 17.00 -4.00
CA ASP A 16 -9.07 17.93 -4.41
C ASP A 16 -7.65 17.34 -4.43
N GLY A 17 -7.52 16.04 -4.18
CA GLY A 17 -6.23 15.37 -4.02
C GLY A 17 -5.63 15.53 -2.62
N PHE A 18 -4.43 14.99 -2.43
CA PHE A 18 -3.72 14.94 -1.15
C PHE A 18 -2.32 15.53 -1.27
N ARG A 19 -1.78 16.06 -0.16
CA ARG A 19 -0.42 16.62 -0.12
C ARG A 19 0.49 15.71 0.70
N ALA A 20 1.77 15.71 0.36
CA ALA A 20 2.80 14.92 1.05
C ALA A 20 2.81 15.16 2.57
N ARG A 21 2.68 16.42 2.99
CA ARG A 21 2.69 16.82 4.42
C ARG A 21 1.47 16.32 5.20
N ASP A 22 0.33 16.15 4.52
CA ASP A 22 -0.92 15.70 5.15
C ASP A 22 -0.91 14.16 5.25
N LEU A 23 -0.27 13.49 4.29
CA LEU A 23 -0.17 12.03 4.23
C LEU A 23 0.97 11.47 5.09
N GLN A 24 2.09 12.19 5.22
CA GLN A 24 3.28 11.72 5.95
C GLN A 24 3.01 11.29 7.40
N PRO A 25 2.26 12.05 8.23
CA PRO A 25 2.01 11.63 9.60
C PRO A 25 1.17 10.34 9.68
N LEU A 26 0.21 10.15 8.76
CA LEU A 26 -0.59 8.92 8.72
C LEU A 26 0.24 7.69 8.34
N VAL A 27 1.16 7.87 7.39
CA VAL A 27 2.10 6.81 7.00
C VAL A 27 3.05 6.49 8.14
N ALA A 28 3.59 7.50 8.83
CA ALA A 28 4.44 7.30 10.00
C ALA A 28 3.71 6.50 11.09
N GLN A 29 2.45 6.83 11.36
CA GLN A 29 1.63 6.12 12.33
C GLN A 29 1.41 4.65 11.94
N HIS A 30 1.12 4.35 10.67
CA HIS A 30 0.89 2.97 10.22
C HIS A 30 2.17 2.13 10.21
N ILE A 31 3.31 2.76 9.94
CA ILE A 31 4.60 2.10 9.86
C ILE A 31 5.19 1.82 11.26
N GLY A 32 4.82 2.59 12.27
CA GLY A 32 5.26 2.38 13.65
C GLY A 32 6.74 2.71 13.91
N HIS A 33 7.42 3.37 12.98
CA HIS A 33 8.79 3.83 13.11
C HIS A 33 8.97 5.24 12.51
N PRO A 34 10.07 5.96 12.83
CA PRO A 34 10.31 7.28 12.25
C PRO A 34 10.25 7.23 10.73
N TYR A 35 9.39 8.06 10.15
CA TYR A 35 9.18 8.18 8.71
C TYR A 35 9.32 9.65 8.33
N THR A 36 10.23 9.99 7.41
CA THR A 36 10.61 11.38 7.12
C THR A 36 9.91 11.93 5.88
N MET A 37 9.90 13.26 5.74
CA MET A 37 9.42 13.91 4.52
C MET A 37 10.25 13.54 3.27
N ALA A 38 11.54 13.23 3.43
CA ALA A 38 12.37 12.75 2.33
C ALA A 38 11.92 11.37 1.84
N GLN A 39 11.60 10.47 2.78
CA GLN A 39 11.02 9.15 2.46
C GLN A 39 9.64 9.29 1.80
N MET A 40 8.78 10.19 2.29
CA MET A 40 7.51 10.51 1.64
C MET A 40 7.71 11.00 0.20
N ALA A 41 8.62 11.96 -0.02
CA ALA A 41 8.88 12.49 -1.36
C ALA A 41 9.41 11.41 -2.32
N TYR A 42 10.27 10.50 -1.81
CA TYR A 42 10.74 9.35 -2.56
C TYR A 42 9.60 8.39 -2.93
N ASP A 43 8.76 8.03 -1.97
CA ASP A 43 7.63 7.12 -2.20
C ASP A 43 6.60 7.71 -3.19
N LEU A 44 6.27 9.00 -3.08
CA LEU A 44 5.38 9.67 -4.04
C LEU A 44 5.99 9.72 -5.44
N ARG A 45 7.29 10.00 -5.56
CA ARG A 45 7.97 9.94 -6.85
C ARG A 45 7.90 8.53 -7.45
N ARG A 46 8.11 7.50 -6.62
CA ARG A 46 8.01 6.09 -7.04
C ARG A 46 6.60 5.72 -7.48
N LEU A 47 5.56 6.18 -6.76
CA LEU A 47 4.16 6.00 -7.16
C LEU A 47 3.84 6.73 -8.47
N GLY A 48 4.41 7.92 -8.68
CA GLY A 48 4.28 8.67 -9.92
C GLY A 48 4.90 7.94 -11.12
N ARG A 49 6.09 7.35 -10.96
CA ARG A 49 6.72 6.53 -12.01
C ARG A 49 5.88 5.31 -12.40
N LYS A 50 5.18 4.72 -11.43
CA LYS A 50 4.23 3.61 -11.65
C LYS A 50 2.87 4.07 -12.20
N GLN A 51 2.71 5.36 -12.48
CA GLN A 51 1.47 5.96 -12.97
C GLN A 51 0.27 5.69 -12.05
N LEU A 52 0.51 5.53 -10.75
CA LEU A 52 -0.56 5.31 -9.76
C LEU A 52 -1.09 6.64 -9.23
N ILE A 53 -0.24 7.66 -9.19
CA ILE A 53 -0.60 9.02 -8.82
C ILE A 53 -0.05 9.99 -9.85
N GLU A 54 -0.65 11.16 -9.94
CA GLU A 54 -0.17 12.26 -10.75
C GLU A 54 -0.23 13.57 -9.97
N ARG A 55 0.70 14.47 -10.26
CA ARG A 55 0.77 15.78 -9.61
C ARG A 55 -0.26 16.72 -10.25
N ILE A 56 -1.03 17.42 -9.42
CA ILE A 56 -1.97 18.43 -9.90
C ILE A 56 -1.18 19.68 -10.34
N PRO A 57 -1.35 20.15 -11.59
CA PRO A 57 -0.62 21.32 -12.10
C PRO A 57 -0.78 22.54 -11.19
N ARG A 58 0.29 23.32 -11.04
CA ARG A 58 0.33 24.56 -10.24
C ARG A 58 0.07 24.36 -8.75
N THR A 59 0.12 23.13 -8.23
CA THR A 59 -0.02 22.85 -6.81
C THR A 59 1.05 21.87 -6.28
N HIS A 60 1.06 21.67 -4.97
CA HIS A 60 1.83 20.61 -4.30
C HIS A 60 0.96 19.37 -4.00
N ALA A 61 -0.23 19.28 -4.59
CA ALA A 61 -1.15 18.18 -4.40
C ALA A 61 -0.97 17.10 -5.46
N TYR A 62 -1.35 15.88 -5.08
CA TYR A 62 -1.34 14.69 -5.91
C TYR A 62 -2.76 14.12 -5.96
N ARG A 63 -3.12 13.51 -7.08
CA ARG A 63 -4.36 12.76 -7.24
C ARG A 63 -4.08 11.37 -7.77
N PHE A 64 -5.00 10.45 -7.52
CA PHE A 64 -4.90 9.10 -8.08
C PHE A 64 -5.22 9.11 -9.57
N THR A 65 -4.48 8.30 -10.32
CA THR A 65 -4.89 7.92 -11.67
C THR A 65 -6.00 6.87 -11.59
N ARG A 66 -6.63 6.56 -12.73
CA ARG A 66 -7.63 5.47 -12.81
C ARG A 66 -7.05 4.12 -12.38
N ALA A 67 -5.77 3.87 -12.65
CA ALA A 67 -5.07 2.66 -12.20
C ALA A 67 -4.81 2.68 -10.69
N GLY A 68 -4.35 3.81 -10.15
CA GLY A 68 -4.14 3.99 -8.71
C GLY A 68 -5.42 3.82 -7.88
N LEU A 69 -6.55 4.35 -8.36
CA LEU A 69 -7.86 4.18 -7.71
C LEU A 69 -8.26 2.71 -7.65
N LYS A 70 -8.13 1.96 -8.75
CA LYS A 70 -8.43 0.52 -8.78
C LYS A 70 -7.56 -0.25 -7.78
N LEU A 71 -6.27 0.07 -7.72
CA LEU A 71 -5.34 -0.56 -6.80
C LEU A 71 -5.71 -0.26 -5.33
N ILE A 72 -6.03 0.98 -4.99
CA ILE A 72 -6.43 1.34 -3.62
C ILE A 72 -7.74 0.66 -3.23
N VAL A 73 -8.74 0.65 -4.10
CA VAL A 73 -10.01 -0.03 -3.81
C VAL A 73 -9.76 -1.53 -3.62
N LEU A 74 -8.90 -2.14 -4.44
CA LEU A 74 -8.51 -3.54 -4.28
C LEU A 74 -7.81 -3.76 -2.93
N CYS A 75 -6.77 -2.99 -2.61
CA CYS A 75 -6.04 -3.09 -1.35
C CYS A 75 -6.96 -2.87 -0.12
N THR A 76 -7.88 -1.91 -0.19
CA THR A 76 -8.84 -1.62 0.90
C THR A 76 -9.82 -2.77 1.10
N LYS A 77 -10.36 -3.33 0.00
CA LYS A 77 -11.24 -4.50 0.05
C LYS A 77 -10.52 -5.75 0.54
N LEU A 78 -9.28 -5.96 0.08
CA LEU A 78 -8.41 -7.04 0.53
C LEU A 78 -8.13 -6.91 2.03
N HIS A 79 -7.78 -5.72 2.51
CA HIS A 79 -7.53 -5.46 3.93
C HIS A 79 -8.73 -5.84 4.80
N GLY A 80 -9.93 -5.33 4.47
CA GLY A 80 -11.13 -5.57 5.28
C GLY A 80 -11.71 -6.99 5.16
N ARG A 81 -11.61 -7.64 3.99
CA ARG A 81 -12.27 -8.94 3.75
C ARG A 81 -11.34 -10.13 3.89
N ILE A 82 -10.09 -9.98 3.48
CA ILE A 82 -9.11 -11.06 3.47
C ILE A 82 -8.22 -10.91 4.69
N PHE A 83 -7.48 -9.82 4.86
CA PHE A 83 -6.48 -9.76 5.93
C PHE A 83 -7.07 -9.91 7.34
N CYS A 84 -8.11 -9.15 7.72
CA CYS A 84 -8.68 -9.31 9.07
C CYS A 84 -9.31 -10.69 9.34
N ARG A 85 -9.87 -11.34 8.33
CA ARG A 85 -10.63 -12.60 8.50
C ARG A 85 -9.78 -13.85 8.25
N SER A 86 -8.86 -13.78 7.30
CA SER A 86 -7.97 -14.89 6.94
C SER A 86 -6.73 -14.93 7.81
N LEU A 87 -6.17 -13.81 8.28
CA LEU A 87 -5.04 -13.86 9.24
C LEU A 87 -5.46 -14.48 10.57
N ALA A 88 -6.71 -14.26 11.01
CA ALA A 88 -7.26 -14.97 12.18
C ALA A 88 -7.36 -16.49 11.98
N LEU A 89 -7.46 -16.96 10.73
CA LEU A 89 -7.50 -18.38 10.37
C LEU A 89 -6.12 -18.95 10.01
N LEU A 90 -5.11 -18.10 9.83
CA LEU A 90 -3.76 -18.44 9.40
C LEU A 90 -2.73 -18.28 10.53
N ASP A 91 -3.17 -17.86 11.72
CA ASP A 91 -2.34 -17.86 12.92
C ASP A 91 -1.94 -19.30 13.23
N ASP A 92 -0.65 -19.64 13.11
CA ASP A 92 -0.12 -20.98 13.37
C ASP A 92 -0.27 -21.36 14.87
N ALA A 93 -0.58 -20.40 15.75
CA ALA A 93 -0.97 -20.67 17.13
C ALA A 93 -2.41 -21.20 17.26
N GLN A 94 -3.23 -21.02 16.22
CA GLN A 94 -4.55 -21.63 16.09
C GLN A 94 -4.54 -22.76 15.04
N VAL A 95 -5.51 -23.66 15.17
CA VAL A 95 -5.62 -24.95 14.48
C VAL A 95 -5.16 -24.86 13.01
N PRO A 96 -4.21 -25.71 12.56
CA PRO A 96 -3.73 -25.70 11.17
C PRO A 96 -4.89 -25.82 10.19
N THR A 97 -5.09 -24.81 9.35
CA THR A 97 -6.13 -24.84 8.32
C THR A 97 -5.54 -25.31 6.98
N PRO A 98 -6.35 -25.88 6.08
CA PRO A 98 -5.92 -26.22 4.72
C PRO A 98 -5.40 -25.01 3.92
N LEU A 99 -5.58 -23.78 4.42
CA LEU A 99 -5.14 -22.54 3.77
C LEU A 99 -3.69 -22.15 4.14
N ASN A 100 -3.11 -22.67 5.23
CA ASN A 100 -1.77 -22.25 5.69
C ASN A 100 -0.66 -22.57 4.68
N ARG A 101 -0.75 -23.69 3.94
CA ARG A 101 0.26 -24.08 2.92
C ARG A 101 0.12 -23.25 1.63
N PRO A 102 -1.06 -23.18 0.97
CA PRO A 102 -1.25 -22.32 -0.21
C PRO A 102 -0.93 -20.84 0.06
N TRP A 103 -1.22 -20.35 1.27
CA TRP A 103 -0.92 -18.98 1.67
C TRP A 103 0.60 -18.70 1.74
N ARG A 104 1.36 -19.58 2.38
CA ARG A 104 2.83 -19.47 2.43
C ARG A 104 3.46 -19.55 1.04
N GLU A 105 2.95 -20.44 0.18
CA GLU A 105 3.43 -20.59 -1.19
C GLU A 105 3.17 -19.33 -2.03
N LEU A 106 1.99 -18.73 -1.91
CA LEU A 106 1.67 -17.45 -2.53
C LEU A 106 2.62 -16.32 -2.06
N LEU A 107 2.84 -16.20 -0.75
CA LEU A 107 3.74 -15.18 -0.20
C LEU A 107 5.16 -15.35 -0.73
N HIS A 108 5.66 -16.60 -0.76
CA HIS A 108 6.97 -16.90 -1.29
C HIS A 108 7.12 -16.50 -2.76
N ARG A 109 6.13 -16.83 -3.60
CA ARG A 109 6.12 -16.44 -5.02
C ARG A 109 6.02 -14.92 -5.22
N LEU A 110 5.27 -14.24 -4.35
CA LEU A 110 5.20 -12.78 -4.38
C LEU A 110 6.54 -12.15 -4.02
N ASP A 111 7.25 -12.70 -3.04
CA ASP A 111 8.59 -12.22 -2.66
C ASP A 111 9.59 -12.43 -3.81
N GLU A 112 9.56 -13.58 -4.48
CA GLU A 112 10.39 -13.84 -5.68
C GLU A 112 10.15 -12.79 -6.77
N LEU A 113 8.89 -12.54 -7.13
CA LEU A 113 8.53 -11.54 -8.15
C LEU A 113 8.91 -10.11 -7.75
N VAL A 114 8.86 -9.79 -6.46
CA VAL A 114 9.26 -8.48 -5.95
C VAL A 114 10.76 -8.31 -6.03
N GLU A 115 11.54 -9.35 -5.71
CA GLU A 115 12.99 -9.31 -5.82
C GLU A 115 13.44 -9.28 -7.29
N ASP A 116 12.82 -10.04 -8.18
CA ASP A 116 13.07 -9.96 -9.63
C ASP A 116 12.81 -8.55 -10.17
N ALA A 117 11.71 -7.92 -9.74
CA ALA A 117 11.39 -6.54 -10.11
C ALA A 117 12.30 -5.48 -9.47
N ARG A 118 13.07 -5.82 -8.43
CA ARG A 118 14.11 -4.95 -7.85
C ARG A 118 15.44 -5.10 -8.56
N VAL A 119 15.78 -6.29 -9.05
CA VAL A 119 17.01 -6.56 -9.81
C VAL A 119 16.92 -5.96 -11.23
N ALA A 120 15.72 -5.88 -11.81
CA ALA A 120 15.48 -5.29 -13.12
C ALA A 120 15.38 -3.74 -13.14
N ALA A 121 15.55 -3.05 -12.01
CA ALA A 121 15.35 -1.61 -11.85
C ALA A 121 16.62 -0.87 -11.37
#